data_AF-A0A957QQC9-F1
#
_entry.id   AF-A0A957QQC9-F1
#
_cell.length_a   1.000
_cell.length_b   1.000
_cell.length_c   1.000
_cell.angle_alpha   90.00
_cell.angle_beta   90.00
_cell.angle_gamma   90.00
#
_symmetry.space_group_name_H-M   'P 1'
#
loop_
_entity.id
_entity.type
_entity.pdbx_description
1 polymer ?
#
loop_
_entity_poly.entity_id
_entity_poly.type
_entity_poly.pdbx_seq_one_letter_code
_entity_poly.pdbx_strand_id
1 'polypeptide(L)'
;VPIKDESHLLTVVAYIHQNPRHHGFVDDFREWPWSSFEEFFVTTPSLVERSACLHWFDGLGKLQAQHLTRRPEEGYEQLIIDDWG
;
A
#
# COMPACT_ATOMS: atom_id res chain seq x y z
N VAL A 1 12.09 -9.71 1.07
CA VAL A 1 13.18 -8.80 1.52
C VAL A 1 12.89 -8.23 2.92
N PRO A 2 13.85 -8.13 3.86
CA PRO A 2 13.59 -7.49 5.17
C PRO A 2 13.41 -5.98 5.05
N ILE A 3 12.51 -5.41 5.87
CA ILE A 3 12.33 -3.96 5.99
C ILE A 3 13.59 -3.35 6.62
N LYS A 4 14.14 -2.32 5.98
CA LYS A 4 15.44 -1.72 6.35
C LYS A 4 15.30 -0.39 7.07
N ASP A 5 14.26 0.36 6.73
CA ASP A 5 13.95 1.68 7.27
C ASP A 5 12.47 1.99 7.04
N GLU A 6 12.02 3.11 7.61
CA GLU A 6 10.64 3.57 7.52
C GLU A 6 10.21 3.89 6.09
N SER A 7 11.07 4.53 5.29
CA SER A 7 10.74 4.82 3.88
C SER A 7 10.50 3.54 3.07
N HIS A 8 11.30 2.50 3.33
CA HIS A 8 11.10 1.18 2.75
C HIS A 8 9.77 0.58 3.22
N LEU A 9 9.47 0.60 4.53
CA LEU A 9 8.17 0.14 5.06
C LEU A 9 6.98 0.79 4.34
N LEU A 10 6.97 2.12 4.26
CA LEU A 10 5.87 2.86 3.64
C LEU A 10 5.75 2.56 2.14
N THR A 11 6.88 2.29 1.48
CA THR A 11 6.91 1.88 0.07
C THR A 11 6.31 0.50 -0.11
N VAL A 12 6.64 -0.46 0.76
CA VAL A 12 6.06 -1.82 0.73
C VAL A 12 4.56 -1.79 1.00
N VAL A 13 4.10 -1.02 1.99
CA VAL A 13 2.66 -0.89 2.27
C VAL A 13 1.90 -0.32 1.07
N ALA A 14 2.43 0.74 0.45
CA ALA A 14 1.84 1.31 -0.75
C ALA A 14 1.84 0.33 -1.93
N TYR A 15 2.92 -0.44 -2.09
CA TYR A 15 3.04 -1.49 -3.11
C TYR A 15 1.94 -2.55 -2.93
N ILE A 16 1.82 -3.15 -1.73
CA ILE A 16 0.80 -4.17 -1.43
C ILE A 16 -0.60 -3.73 -1.84
N HIS A 17 -0.99 -2.49 -1.53
CA HIS A 17 -2.28 -1.96 -1.94
C HIS A 17 -2.41 -1.76 -3.45
N GLN A 18 -1.31 -1.47 -4.16
CA GLN A 18 -1.27 -1.29 -5.61
C GLN A 18 -1.10 -2.60 -6.40
N ASN A 19 -0.71 -3.70 -5.75
CA ASN A 19 -0.49 -5.03 -6.37
C ASN A 19 -1.62 -5.46 -7.29
N PRO A 20 -2.92 -5.34 -6.93
CA PRO A 20 -4.01 -5.75 -7.80
C PRO A 20 -4.00 -5.06 -9.16
N ARG A 21 -3.67 -3.76 -9.18
CA ARG A 21 -3.50 -3.01 -10.42
C ARG A 21 -2.22 -3.39 -11.14
N HIS A 22 -1.12 -3.52 -10.41
CA HIS A 22 0.19 -3.83 -10.99
C HIS A 22 0.17 -5.17 -11.73
N HIS A 23 -0.47 -6.19 -11.16
CA HIS A 23 -0.61 -7.52 -11.76
C HIS A 23 -1.82 -7.64 -12.72
N GLY A 24 -2.50 -6.52 -13.03
CA GLY A 24 -3.55 -6.46 -14.04
C GLY A 24 -4.89 -7.08 -13.66
N PHE A 25 -5.18 -7.26 -12.36
CA PHE A 25 -6.47 -7.77 -11.89
C PHE A 25 -7.58 -6.71 -11.93
N VAL A 26 -7.23 -5.45 -11.71
CA VAL A 26 -8.14 -4.28 -11.72
C VAL A 26 -7.44 -3.06 -12.33
N ASP A 27 -8.19 -2.15 -12.94
CA ASP A 27 -7.63 -0.89 -13.47
C ASP A 27 -7.31 0.10 -12.33
N ASP A 28 -8.13 0.08 -11.28
CA ASP A 28 -7.97 0.87 -10.08
C ASP A 28 -7.82 -0.03 -8.86
N PHE A 29 -6.67 0.07 -8.19
CA PHE A 29 -6.38 -0.76 -7.02
C PHE A 29 -7.38 -0.56 -5.86
N ARG A 30 -8.07 0.58 -5.84
CA ARG A 30 -9.10 0.91 -4.85
C ARG A 30 -10.35 0.05 -5.00
N GLU A 31 -10.56 -0.56 -6.18
CA GLU A 31 -11.68 -1.46 -6.45
C GLU A 31 -11.43 -2.88 -5.95
N TRP A 32 -10.24 -3.17 -5.39
CA TRP A 32 -9.89 -4.50 -4.92
C TRP A 32 -10.47 -4.78 -3.53
N PRO A 33 -11.48 -5.67 -3.39
CA PRO A 33 -12.19 -5.87 -2.13
C PRO A 33 -11.37 -6.62 -1.08
N TRP A 34 -10.27 -7.27 -1.48
CA TRP A 34 -9.37 -7.99 -0.58
C TRP A 34 -8.15 -7.14 -0.18
N SER A 35 -8.34 -5.82 -0.07
CA SER A 35 -7.33 -4.85 0.32
C SER A 35 -7.70 -4.18 1.64
N SER A 36 -6.72 -3.96 2.52
CA SER A 36 -6.89 -3.13 3.71
C SER A 36 -6.97 -1.63 3.42
N PHE A 37 -6.82 -1.20 2.16
CA PHE A 37 -6.79 0.22 1.82
C PHE A 37 -8.10 0.95 2.15
N GLU A 38 -9.26 0.33 1.88
CA GLU A 38 -10.56 0.96 2.14
C GLU A 38 -10.83 1.16 3.63
N GLU A 39 -10.21 0.35 4.49
CA GLU A 39 -10.39 0.39 5.93
C GLU A 39 -10.00 1.76 6.52
N PHE A 40 -9.11 2.51 5.87
CA PHE A 40 -8.71 3.85 6.31
C PHE A 40 -9.76 4.95 6.08
N PHE A 41 -10.84 4.66 5.35
CA PHE A 41 -11.88 5.63 4.96
C PHE A 41 -13.24 5.38 5.60
N VAL A 42 -13.42 4.22 6.24
CA VAL A 42 -14.69 3.83 6.88
C VAL A 42 -14.59 3.91 8.40
N THR A 43 -15.73 4.11 9.06
CA THR A 43 -15.81 4.19 10.53
C THR A 43 -16.20 2.85 11.18
N THR A 44 -16.36 1.79 10.39
CA THR A 44 -16.73 0.46 10.89
C THR A 44 -15.57 -0.19 11.65
N PRO A 45 -15.87 -1.12 12.58
CA PRO A 45 -14.83 -1.94 13.20
C PRO A 45 -13.97 -2.64 12.14
N SER A 46 -12.67 -2.74 12.39
CA SER A 46 -11.70 -3.28 11.44
C SER A 46 -10.62 -4.06 12.19
N LEU A 47 -9.98 -4.99 11.48
CA LEU A 47 -8.78 -5.68 11.93
C LEU A 47 -7.52 -4.82 11.78
N VAL A 48 -7.62 -3.68 11.06
CA VAL A 48 -6.50 -2.76 10.85
C VAL A 48 -6.34 -1.85 12.07
N GLU A 49 -5.12 -1.80 12.62
CA GLU A 49 -4.72 -0.83 13.64
C GLU A 49 -4.52 0.56 13.02
N ARG A 50 -5.63 1.21 12.67
CA ARG A 50 -5.66 2.46 11.89
C ARG A 50 -4.75 3.53 12.47
N SER A 51 -4.80 3.76 13.78
CA SER A 51 -4.01 4.81 14.44
C SER A 51 -2.51 4.60 14.24
N ALA A 52 -2.03 3.35 14.36
CA ALA A 52 -0.62 3.03 14.17
C ALA A 52 -0.20 3.20 12.71
N CYS A 53 -0.98 2.64 11.78
CA CYS A 53 -0.69 2.77 10.35
C CYS A 53 -0.73 4.24 9.89
N LEU A 54 -1.75 5.01 10.31
CA LEU A 54 -1.83 6.43 9.99
C LEU A 54 -0.66 7.22 10.59
N HIS A 55 -0.16 6.84 11.77
CA HIS A 55 1.01 7.48 12.36
C HIS A 55 2.26 7.29 11.50
N TRP A 56 2.50 6.09 10.93
CA TRP A 56 3.65 5.85 10.04
C TRP A 56 3.65 6.76 8.81
N PHE A 57 2.48 7.18 8.34
CA PHE A 57 2.37 8.04 7.16
C PHE A 57 2.29 9.53 7.50
N ASP A 58 2.32 9.96 8.77
CA ASP A 58 1.95 11.35 9.16
C ASP A 58 0.49 11.70 8.80
N GLY A 59 -0.42 10.73 8.89
CA GLY A 59 -1.86 10.89 8.78
C GLY A 59 -2.46 10.50 7.42
N LEU A 60 -3.79 10.60 7.35
CA LEU A 60 -4.58 10.08 6.22
C LEU A 60 -4.22 10.74 4.88
N GLY A 61 -4.00 12.06 4.88
CA GLY A 61 -3.68 12.79 3.65
C GLY A 61 -2.35 12.35 3.03
N LYS A 62 -1.35 12.06 3.86
CA LYS A 62 -0.04 11.57 3.41
C LYS A 62 -0.09 10.10 3.01
N LEU A 63 -0.87 9.29 3.73
CA LEU A 63 -1.20 7.92 3.30
C LEU A 63 -1.78 7.95 1.89
N GLN A 64 -2.85 8.72 1.66
CA GLN A 64 -3.47 8.86 0.34
C GLN A 64 -2.47 9.34 -0.72
N ALA A 65 -1.73 10.42 -0.45
CA ALA A 65 -0.78 10.97 -1.41
C ALA A 65 0.27 9.94 -1.82
N GLN A 66 0.81 9.16 -0.87
CA GLN A 66 1.82 8.15 -1.16
C GLN A 66 1.26 6.96 -1.95
N HIS A 67 0.00 6.58 -1.73
CA HIS A 67 -0.68 5.51 -2.44
C HIS A 67 -1.16 5.92 -3.85
N LEU A 68 -1.43 7.20 -4.08
CA LEU A 68 -1.86 7.72 -5.37
C LEU A 68 -0.67 8.19 -6.24
N THR A 69 0.50 8.38 -5.64
CA THR A 69 1.72 8.72 -6.38
C THR A 69 2.07 7.57 -7.31
N ARG A 70 1.94 7.78 -8.62
CA ARG A 70 2.39 6.82 -9.64
C ARG A 70 3.92 6.75 -9.57
N ARG A 71 4.45 5.62 -9.12
CA ARG A 71 5.89 5.35 -9.17
C ARG A 71 6.23 4.60 -10.45
N PRO A 72 7.39 4.88 -11.08
CA PRO A 72 7.91 4.01 -12.13
C PRO A 72 8.18 2.61 -11.56
N GLU A 73 8.03 1.57 -12.39
CA GLU A 73 8.20 0.16 -11.96
C GLU A 73 9.62 -0.14 -11.45
N GLU A 74 10.61 0.65 -11.88
CA GLU A 74 11.99 0.64 -11.38
C GLU A 74 12.08 0.78 -9.84
N GLY A 75 11.05 1.36 -9.20
CA GLY A 75 10.98 1.50 -7.74
C GLY A 75 10.52 0.25 -6.97
N TYR A 76 10.09 -0.80 -7.68
CA TYR A 76 9.50 -2.01 -7.10
C TYR A 76 10.25 -3.30 -7.46
N GLU A 77 11.36 -3.21 -8.19
CA GLU A 77 12.11 -4.36 -8.72
C GLU A 77 12.35 -5.46 -7.68
N GLN A 78 12.74 -5.09 -6.45
CA GLN A 78 12.97 -6.05 -5.37
C GLN A 78 11.69 -6.65 -4.78
N LEU A 79 10.56 -5.94 -4.85
CA LEU A 79 9.26 -6.41 -4.37
C LEU A 79 8.57 -7.30 -5.43
N ILE A 80 8.79 -7.01 -6.71
CA ILE A 80 8.28 -7.81 -7.84
C ILE A 80 8.96 -9.18 -7.88
N ILE A 81 10.26 -9.25 -7.59
CA ILE A 81 10.99 -10.52 -7.49
C ILE A 81 10.41 -11.41 -6.38
N ASP A 82 9.94 -10.83 -5.28
CA ASP A 82 9.34 -11.57 -4.16
C ASP A 82 7.92 -12.10 -4.48
N ASP A 83 7.21 -11.53 -5.46
CA ASP A 83 5.83 -11.94 -5.83
C ASP A 83 5.78 -13.22 -6.68
N TRP A 84 6.86 -13.56 -7.38
CA TRP A 84 6.92 -14.68 -8.33
C TRP A 84 8.18 -15.57 -8.17
N GLY A 85 8.94 -15.38 -7.10
CA GLY A 85 10.19 -16.09 -6.77
C GLY A 85 10.04 -17.22 -5.77
#